data_AF-A0A972QQ53-F1
#
_entry.id   AF-A0A972QQ53-F1
#
_cell.length_a   1.000
_cell.length_b   1.000
_cell.length_c   1.000
_cell.angle_alpha   90.00
_cell.angle_beta   90.00
_cell.angle_gamma   90.00
#
_symmetry.space_group_name_H-M   'P 1'
#
loop_
_entity.id
_entity.type
_entity.pdbx_description
1 polymer ?
#
loop_
_entity_poly.entity_id
_entity_poly.type
_entity_poly.pdbx_seq_one_letter_code
_entity_poly.pdbx_strand_id
1 'polypeptide(L)'
;MESKKITFIVNPSSSNGATGKQWPRIRAKARDRLGPFRTLITTGRGDATQLARRAILSGDDIIVSVGGDGTFNEVINGVLNEEGLLEPGVLLGFIPRGTGCDLAKSIPIQRDLDRALDNILTRQTRRID
;
A
#
# COMPACT_ATOMS: atom_id res chain seq x y z
N MET A 1 -2.28 11.06 -20.70
CA MET A 1 -1.56 10.35 -19.61
C MET A 1 -2.38 9.13 -19.28
N GLU A 2 -1.82 7.92 -19.39
CA GLU A 2 -2.54 6.70 -19.04
C GLU A 2 -3.01 6.74 -17.58
N SER A 3 -4.27 6.34 -17.38
CA SER A 3 -4.85 6.17 -16.05
C SER A 3 -4.23 4.93 -15.40
N LYS A 4 -3.34 5.15 -14.44
CA LYS A 4 -2.71 4.07 -13.67
C LYS A 4 -3.72 3.44 -12.72
N LYS A 5 -3.79 2.11 -12.67
CA LYS A 5 -4.69 1.37 -11.80
C LYS A 5 -4.08 1.25 -10.40
N ILE A 6 -4.82 1.72 -9.39
CA ILE A 6 -4.38 1.71 -8.00
C ILE A 6 -5.17 0.66 -7.22
N THR A 7 -4.47 -0.16 -6.45
CA THR A 7 -5.06 -1.07 -5.46
C THR A 7 -4.54 -0.76 -4.07
N PHE A 8 -5.47 -0.59 -3.13
CA PHE A 8 -5.18 -0.50 -1.70
C PHE A 8 -5.35 -1.87 -1.05
N ILE A 9 -4.31 -2.36 -0.39
CA ILE A 9 -4.34 -3.58 0.43
C ILE A 9 -4.38 -3.14 1.89
N VAL A 10 -5.48 -3.45 2.57
CA VAL A 10 -5.78 -2.90 3.89
C VAL A 10 -5.81 -4.02 4.91
N ASN A 11 -5.01 -3.88 5.96
CA ASN A 11 -5.11 -4.72 7.14
C ASN A 11 -5.98 -4.04 8.20
N PRO A 12 -7.27 -4.39 8.33
CA PRO A 12 -8.17 -3.74 9.27
C PRO A 12 -7.76 -4.00 10.73
N SER A 13 -7.12 -5.14 11.00
CA SER A 13 -6.67 -5.57 12.33
C SER A 13 -5.40 -4.85 12.81
N SER A 14 -4.68 -4.18 11.92
CA SER A 14 -3.48 -3.40 12.29
C SER A 14 -3.79 -2.33 13.34
N SER A 15 -2.79 -2.04 14.19
CA SER A 15 -2.91 -1.07 15.28
C SER A 15 -4.10 -1.36 16.21
N ASN A 16 -4.26 -2.62 16.64
CA ASN A 16 -5.36 -3.07 17.51
C ASN A 16 -6.75 -2.76 16.92
N GLY A 17 -6.92 -2.95 15.61
CA GLY A 17 -8.18 -2.68 14.89
C GLY A 17 -8.46 -1.20 14.58
N ALA A 18 -7.57 -0.27 14.98
CA ALA A 18 -7.74 1.15 14.68
C ALA A 18 -7.62 1.45 13.18
N THR A 19 -6.92 0.61 12.41
CA THR A 19 -6.86 0.76 10.95
C THR A 19 -8.23 0.58 10.32
N GLY A 20 -8.94 -0.52 10.64
CA GLY A 20 -10.27 -0.79 10.12
C GLY A 20 -11.29 0.31 10.48
N LYS A 21 -11.26 0.81 11.72
CA LYS A 21 -12.12 1.91 12.17
C LYS A 21 -11.91 3.21 11.38
N GLN A 22 -10.66 3.52 11.04
CA GLN A 22 -10.30 4.74 10.30
C GLN A 22 -10.36 4.57 8.78
N TRP A 23 -10.38 3.33 8.28
CA TRP A 23 -10.35 3.04 6.85
C TRP A 23 -11.46 3.75 6.06
N PRO A 24 -12.74 3.81 6.50
CA PRO A 24 -13.76 4.55 5.76
C PRO A 24 -13.40 6.01 5.49
N ARG A 25 -12.82 6.70 6.49
CA ARG A 25 -12.35 8.09 6.37
C ARG A 25 -11.16 8.20 5.43
N ILE A 26 -10.19 7.30 5.56
CA ILE A 26 -9.00 7.25 4.69
C ILE A 26 -9.41 7.00 3.25
N ARG A 27 -10.29 6.02 3.03
CA ARG A 27 -10.80 5.64 1.71
C ARG A 27 -11.53 6.79 1.04
N ALA A 28 -12.40 7.49 1.78
CA ALA A 28 -13.11 8.65 1.25
C ALA A 28 -12.13 9.73 0.77
N LYS A 29 -11.13 10.06 1.60
CA LYS A 29 -10.10 11.05 1.28
C LYS A 29 -9.20 10.64 0.12
N ALA A 30 -8.76 9.39 0.11
CA ALA A 30 -7.98 8.83 -0.98
C ALA A 30 -8.77 8.87 -2.30
N ARG A 31 -10.09 8.64 -2.25
CA ARG A 31 -10.91 8.60 -3.47
C ARG A 31 -11.15 9.99 -4.03
N ASP A 32 -11.32 10.97 -3.16
CA ASP A 32 -11.39 12.38 -3.53
C ASP A 32 -10.07 12.84 -4.19
N ARG A 33 -8.92 12.42 -3.65
CA ARG A 33 -7.60 12.87 -4.09
C ARG A 33 -7.05 12.12 -5.31
N LEU A 34 -7.23 10.80 -5.36
CA LEU A 34 -6.61 9.91 -6.36
C LEU A 34 -7.60 9.43 -7.43
N GLY A 35 -8.90 9.65 -7.23
CA GLY A 35 -9.94 9.07 -8.07
C GLY A 35 -10.26 7.60 -7.71
N PRO A 36 -10.85 6.84 -8.65
CA PRO A 36 -11.27 5.47 -8.39
C PRO A 36 -10.07 4.53 -8.20
N PHE A 37 -10.17 3.66 -7.19
CA PHE A 37 -9.19 2.60 -6.92
C PHE A 37 -9.89 1.36 -6.37
N ARG A 38 -9.20 0.21 -6.47
CA ARG A 38 -9.67 -1.05 -5.88
C ARG A 38 -9.21 -1.15 -4.43
N THR A 39 -10.03 -1.76 -3.59
CA THR A 39 -9.70 -2.05 -2.20
C THR A 39 -9.74 -3.56 -1.98
N LEU A 40 -8.66 -4.11 -1.45
CA LEU A 40 -8.55 -5.50 -1.02
C LEU A 40 -8.31 -5.52 0.49
N ILE A 41 -9.14 -6.25 1.22
CA ILE A 41 -9.09 -6.32 2.69
C ILE A 41 -8.44 -7.64 3.07
N THR A 42 -7.39 -7.60 3.90
CA THR A 42 -6.76 -8.81 4.42
C THR A 42 -7.61 -9.43 5.52
N THR A 43 -7.63 -10.75 5.60
CA THR A 43 -8.34 -11.55 6.59
C THR A 43 -7.41 -12.20 7.62
N GLY A 44 -6.12 -12.29 7.31
CA GLY A 44 -5.12 -12.91 8.18
C GLY A 44 -3.70 -12.75 7.65
N ARG A 45 -2.76 -13.42 8.33
CA ARG A 45 -1.33 -13.42 7.97
C ARG A 45 -1.11 -14.09 6.62
N GLY A 46 -0.27 -13.49 5.78
CA GLY A 46 0.06 -13.96 4.43
C GLY A 46 -0.96 -13.59 3.36
N ASP A 47 -2.09 -13.00 3.74
CA ASP A 47 -3.13 -12.59 2.80
C ASP A 47 -2.67 -11.38 1.96
N ALA A 48 -1.93 -10.43 2.54
CA ALA A 48 -1.46 -9.26 1.81
C ALA A 48 -0.49 -9.65 0.67
N THR A 49 0.31 -10.70 0.85
CA THR A 49 1.18 -11.27 -0.19
C THR A 49 0.36 -11.78 -1.37
N GLN A 50 -0.65 -12.61 -1.11
CA GLN A 50 -1.51 -13.18 -2.16
C GLN A 50 -2.30 -12.10 -2.90
N LEU A 51 -2.85 -11.13 -2.15
CA LEU A 51 -3.60 -10.00 -2.71
C LEU A 51 -2.71 -9.08 -3.57
N ALA A 52 -1.48 -8.80 -3.13
CA ALA A 52 -0.52 -7.99 -3.88
C ALA A 52 -0.12 -8.67 -5.18
N ARG A 53 0.25 -9.96 -5.13
CA ARG A 53 0.58 -10.75 -6.31
C ARG A 53 -0.58 -10.75 -7.30
N ARG A 54 -1.81 -11.03 -6.83
CA ARG A 54 -2.99 -11.03 -7.69
C ARG A 54 -3.25 -9.67 -8.32
N ALA A 55 -3.08 -8.58 -7.57
CA ALA A 55 -3.30 -7.24 -8.08
C ALA A 55 -2.33 -6.90 -9.23
N ILE A 56 -1.05 -7.21 -9.04
CA ILE A 56 -0.01 -7.00 -10.05
C ILE A 56 -0.29 -7.82 -11.31
N LEU A 57 -0.57 -9.11 -11.16
CA LEU A 57 -0.89 -9.99 -12.29
C LEU A 57 -2.21 -9.60 -12.99
N SER A 58 -3.04 -8.77 -12.37
CA SER A 58 -4.24 -8.17 -13.00
C SER A 58 -3.94 -6.89 -13.78
N GLY A 59 -2.67 -6.48 -13.85
CA GLY A 59 -2.21 -5.26 -14.51
C GLY A 59 -2.41 -3.99 -13.68
N ASP A 60 -2.35 -4.09 -12.36
CA ASP A 60 -2.37 -2.92 -11.48
C ASP A 60 -0.98 -2.31 -11.33
N ASP A 61 -0.89 -1.00 -11.50
CA ASP A 61 0.38 -0.28 -11.56
C ASP A 61 0.88 0.17 -10.18
N ILE A 62 -0.03 0.44 -9.25
CA ILE A 62 0.31 1.00 -7.93
C ILE A 62 -0.37 0.17 -6.84
N ILE A 63 0.45 -0.44 -5.98
CA ILE A 63 -0.02 -1.21 -4.83
C ILE A 63 0.25 -0.42 -3.57
N VAL A 64 -0.81 -0.01 -2.87
CA VAL A 64 -0.73 0.79 -1.65
C VAL A 64 -1.06 -0.08 -0.44
N SER A 65 -0.11 -0.30 0.45
CA SER A 65 -0.33 -1.01 1.71
C SER A 65 -0.85 -0.05 2.79
N VAL A 66 -1.88 -0.46 3.54
CA VAL A 66 -2.44 0.29 4.66
C VAL A 66 -2.44 -0.60 5.91
N GLY A 67 -1.47 -0.38 6.79
CA GLY A 67 -1.23 -1.24 7.95
C GLY A 67 0.10 -0.96 8.61
N GLY A 68 0.59 -1.92 9.40
CA GLY A 68 1.93 -1.89 9.98
C GLY A 68 3.01 -2.49 9.07
N ASP A 69 4.23 -2.60 9.61
CA ASP A 69 5.41 -3.12 8.90
C ASP A 69 5.20 -4.55 8.38
N GLY A 70 4.55 -5.41 9.17
CA GLY A 70 4.25 -6.79 8.74
C GLY A 70 3.37 -6.83 7.49
N THR A 71 2.37 -5.95 7.39
CA THR A 71 1.51 -5.88 6.19
C THR A 71 2.28 -5.32 5.01
N PHE A 72 3.17 -4.35 5.21
CA PHE A 72 4.01 -3.85 4.12
C PHE A 72 5.02 -4.91 3.64
N ASN A 73 5.64 -5.65 4.55
CA ASN A 73 6.54 -6.75 4.22
C ASN A 73 5.82 -7.86 3.43
N GLU A 74 4.61 -8.23 3.85
CA GLU A 74 3.78 -9.16 3.08
C GLU A 74 3.48 -8.64 1.66
N VAL A 75 3.17 -7.34 1.51
CA VAL A 75 2.98 -6.74 0.18
C VAL A 75 4.25 -6.83 -0.65
N ILE A 76 5.42 -6.46 -0.10
CA ILE A 76 6.72 -6.58 -0.78
C ILE A 76 6.93 -8.02 -1.28
N ASN A 77 6.74 -9.01 -0.42
CA ASN A 77 6.91 -10.42 -0.79
C ASN A 77 5.90 -10.88 -1.85
N GLY A 78 4.77 -10.19 -1.99
CA GLY A 78 3.79 -10.45 -3.04
C GLY A 78 4.16 -9.84 -4.39
N VAL A 79 4.99 -8.80 -4.39
CA VAL A 79 5.42 -8.11 -5.63
C VAL A 79 6.77 -8.61 -6.14
N LEU A 80 7.54 -9.29 -5.28
CA LEU A 80 8.84 -9.86 -5.61
C LEU A 80 8.74 -11.38 -5.90
N ASN A 81 9.72 -11.88 -6.65
CA ASN A 81 10.07 -13.29 -6.80
C ASN A 81 11.60 -13.47 -6.65
N GLU A 82 12.11 -14.66 -6.92
CA GLU A 82 13.55 -14.98 -6.84
C GLU A 82 14.40 -14.16 -7.84
N GLU A 83 13.79 -13.62 -8.89
CA GLU A 83 14.44 -12.86 -9.97
C GLU A 83 14.26 -11.33 -9.82
N GLY A 84 13.51 -10.87 -8.81
CA GLY A 84 13.24 -9.46 -8.55
C GLY A 84 11.75 -9.11 -8.62
N LEU A 85 11.40 -7.97 -9.22
CA LEU A 85 10.00 -7.54 -9.37
C LEU A 85 9.25 -8.45 -10.35
N LEU A 86 8.06 -8.90 -9.97
CA LEU A 86 7.18 -9.69 -10.83
C LEU A 86 6.78 -8.93 -12.11
N GLU A 87 6.55 -7.62 -11.98
CA GLU A 87 6.20 -6.75 -13.11
C GLU A 87 7.05 -5.47 -13.06
N PRO A 88 7.79 -5.16 -14.15
CA PRO A 88 8.55 -3.93 -14.23
C PRO A 88 7.67 -2.69 -14.13
N GLY A 89 8.08 -1.72 -13.31
CA GLY A 89 7.41 -0.42 -13.20
C GLY A 89 6.21 -0.38 -12.25
N VAL A 90 5.89 -1.48 -11.55
CA VAL A 90 4.95 -1.44 -10.42
C VAL A 90 5.52 -0.57 -9.30
N LEU A 91 4.68 0.32 -8.77
CA LEU A 91 5.03 1.20 -7.66
C LEU A 91 4.39 0.71 -6.36
N LEU A 92 5.17 0.75 -5.28
CA LEU A 92 4.69 0.48 -3.94
C LEU A 92 4.43 1.78 -3.18
N GLY A 93 3.21 1.90 -2.63
CA GLY A 93 2.84 2.92 -1.68
C GLY A 93 2.68 2.34 -0.28
N PHE A 94 2.92 3.15 0.75
CA PHE A 94 2.70 2.75 2.13
C PHE A 94 2.02 3.87 2.91
N ILE A 95 0.91 3.52 3.56
CA ILE A 95 0.20 4.37 4.53
C ILE A 95 0.38 3.70 5.90
N PRO A 96 1.39 4.13 6.69
CA PRO A 96 1.73 3.49 7.95
C PRO A 96 0.62 3.71 8.99
N ARG A 97 0.15 2.61 9.59
CA ARG A 97 -0.85 2.61 10.66
C ARG A 97 -0.34 1.78 11.85
N GLY A 98 0.17 2.50 12.84
CA GLY A 98 0.70 1.95 14.10
C GLY A 98 1.62 2.96 14.79
N THR A 99 1.83 2.81 16.09
CA THR A 99 2.72 3.66 16.89
C THR A 99 4.20 3.31 16.67
N GLY A 100 4.52 2.03 16.49
CA GLY A 100 5.88 1.50 16.31
C GLY A 100 6.20 1.05 14.88
N CYS A 101 5.81 1.82 13.87
CA CYS A 101 6.18 1.55 12.48
C CYS A 101 7.67 1.90 12.32
N ASP A 102 8.55 0.92 12.48
CA ASP A 102 10.00 1.11 12.45
C ASP A 102 10.48 1.34 11.01
N LEU A 103 9.78 0.77 10.03
CA LEU A 103 10.06 1.02 8.62
C LEU A 103 9.85 2.51 8.25
N ALA A 104 8.83 3.15 8.81
CA ALA A 104 8.59 4.59 8.62
C ALA A 104 9.63 5.47 9.33
N LYS A 105 10.48 4.88 10.19
CA LYS A 105 11.64 5.57 10.79
C LYS A 105 12.90 5.36 9.96
N SER A 106 13.06 4.18 9.36
CA SER A 106 14.25 3.82 8.57
C SER A 106 14.20 4.34 7.12
N ILE A 107 13.01 4.58 6.59
CA ILE A 107 12.78 5.14 5.25
C ILE A 107 12.00 6.45 5.42
N PRO A 108 12.29 7.51 4.64
CA PRO A 108 11.57 8.79 4.72
C PRO A 108 10.14 8.68 4.16
N ILE A 109 9.30 7.91 4.84
CA ILE A 109 7.89 7.70 4.51
C ILE A 109 7.07 8.75 5.26
N GLN A 110 6.20 9.44 4.53
CA GLN A 110 5.33 10.46 5.12
C GLN A 110 4.29 9.77 6.00
N ARG A 111 4.27 10.12 7.29
CA ARG A 111 3.27 9.61 8.25
C ARG A 111 1.92 10.32 8.14
N ASP A 112 1.95 11.52 7.58
CA ASP A 112 0.77 12.30 7.30
C ASP A 112 0.04 11.74 6.07
N LEU A 113 -1.27 11.56 6.21
CA LEU A 113 -2.09 10.95 5.17
C LEU A 113 -2.17 11.83 3.91
N ASP A 114 -2.27 13.16 4.04
CA ASP A 114 -2.32 14.06 2.88
C ASP A 114 -1.06 13.94 2.07
N ARG A 115 0.09 14.04 2.74
CA ARG A 115 1.39 13.91 2.09
C ARG A 115 1.60 12.53 1.47
N ALA A 116 1.15 11.47 2.11
CA ALA A 116 1.23 10.12 1.54
C ALA A 116 0.39 10.01 0.26
N LEU A 117 -0.84 10.55 0.26
CA LEU A 117 -1.70 10.57 -0.93
C LEU A 117 -1.13 11.46 -2.04
N ASP A 118 -0.59 12.62 -1.69
CA ASP A 118 0.06 13.52 -2.66
C ASP A 118 1.26 12.83 -3.31
N ASN A 119 2.10 12.13 -2.55
CA ASN A 119 3.22 11.37 -3.10
C ASN A 119 2.78 10.26 -4.07
N ILE A 120 1.67 9.57 -3.74
CA ILE A 120 1.07 8.55 -4.61
C ILE A 120 0.56 9.21 -5.90
N LEU A 121 -0.09 10.38 -5.79
CA LEU A 121 -0.63 11.13 -6.93
C LEU A 121 0.48 11.63 -7.86
N THR A 122 1.51 12.27 -7.29
CA THR A 122 2.64 12.86 -8.03
C THR A 122 3.69 11.83 -8.43
N ARG A 123 3.57 10.59 -7.97
CA ARG A 123 4.50 9.48 -8.23
C ARG A 123 5.93 9.83 -7.81
N GLN A 124 6.07 10.44 -6.63
CA GLN A 124 7.39 10.70 -6.06
C GLN A 124 7.96 9.38 -5.52
N THR A 125 8.67 8.66 -6.39
CA THR A 125 9.21 7.33 -6.12
C THR A 125 10.69 7.40 -5.78
N ARG A 126 11.12 6.55 -4.85
CA ARG A 126 12.52 6.29 -4.57
C ARG A 126 12.79 4.80 -4.74
N ARG A 127 13.87 4.45 -5.43
CA ARG A 127 14.36 3.07 -5.47
C ARG A 127 14.96 2.72 -4.12
N ILE A 128 14.58 1.55 -3.60
CA ILE A 128 15.11 0.97 -2.37
C ILE A 128 15.90 -0.26 -2.80
N ASP A 129 17.15 -0.34 -2.35
CA ASP A 129 18.07 -1.46 -2.58
C ASP A 129 17.93 -2.54 -1.51
#